data_AF-A0A9E5J6N2-F1
#
_entry.id   AF-A0A9E5J6N2-F1
#
_cell.length_a   1.000
_cell.length_b   1.000
_cell.length_c   1.000
_cell.angle_alpha   90.00
_cell.angle_beta   90.00
_cell.angle_gamma   90.00
#
_symmetry.space_group_name_H-M   'P 1'
#
loop_
_entity.id
_entity.type
_entity.pdbx_description
1 polymer ?
#
loop_
_entity_poly.entity_id
_entity_poly.type
_entity_poly.pdbx_seq_one_letter_code
_entity_poly.pdbx_strand_id
1 'polypeptide(L)'
;MTLNATVAQVTARIAKRSQVSRATYLQQVEEAAARKPGADRLGCANVAHAFAAMPPADKSKASGLAAIPVVSATERAPNIGVVTAYNDLLSAHAPFQHYPDVVKDEARKWGA
;
A
#
# COMPACT_ATOMS: atom_id res chain seq x y z
N MET A 1 21.96 22.78 4.15
CA MET A 1 21.33 23.32 5.37
C MET A 1 21.80 22.51 6.57
N THR A 2 22.16 23.17 7.66
CA THR A 2 22.59 22.51 8.91
C THR A 2 21.34 22.12 9.72
N LEU A 3 21.26 20.86 10.15
CA LEU A 3 20.13 20.37 10.95
C LEU A 3 20.15 21.03 12.33
N ASN A 4 18.97 21.43 12.85
CA ASN A 4 18.85 21.98 14.20
C ASN A 4 19.34 20.97 15.25
N ALA A 5 20.15 21.43 16.21
CA ALA A 5 20.80 20.57 17.19
C ALA A 5 19.81 19.75 18.05
N THR A 6 18.70 20.36 18.46
CA THR A 6 17.66 19.67 19.23
C THR A 6 16.99 18.58 18.40
N VAL A 7 16.67 18.87 17.13
CA VAL A 7 16.09 17.88 16.20
C VAL A 7 17.05 16.70 16.01
N ALA A 8 18.34 16.97 15.81
CA ALA A 8 19.36 15.92 15.68
C ALA A 8 19.41 15.01 16.92
N GLN A 9 19.42 15.60 18.12
CA GLN A 9 19.44 14.86 19.38
C GLN A 9 18.20 14.00 19.58
N VAL A 10 17.01 14.55 19.30
CA VAL A 10 15.74 13.81 19.44
C VAL A 10 15.68 12.67 18.45
N THR A 11 16.04 12.89 17.19
CA THR A 11 16.09 11.84 16.16
C THR A 11 17.04 10.72 16.56
N ALA A 12 18.25 11.05 17.04
CA ALA A 12 19.21 10.04 17.50
C ALA A 12 18.67 9.22 18.69
N ARG A 13 17.99 9.87 19.64
CA ARG A 13 17.37 9.20 20.79
C ARG A 13 16.25 8.25 20.35
N ILE A 14 15.41 8.66 19.41
CA ILE A 14 14.34 7.82 18.85
C ILE A 14 14.95 6.64 18.11
N ALA A 15 15.92 6.86 17.23
CA ALA A 15 16.60 5.81 16.48
C ALA A 15 17.22 4.76 17.41
N LYS A 16 17.92 5.19 18.47
CA LYS A 16 18.52 4.29 19.46
C LYS A 16 17.46 3.49 20.23
N ARG A 17 16.41 4.13 20.73
CA ARG A 17 15.36 3.44 21.51
C ARG A 17 14.53 2.47 20.66
N SER A 18 14.33 2.80 19.39
CA SER A 18 13.49 2.01 18.47
C SER A 18 14.26 0.96 17.67
N GLN A 19 15.54 0.73 17.96
CA GLN A 19 16.42 -0.08 17.11
C GLN A 19 15.89 -1.52 16.93
N VAL A 20 15.49 -2.17 18.03
CA VAL A 20 14.94 -3.54 18.00
C VAL A 20 13.58 -3.58 17.30
N SER A 21 12.64 -2.72 17.71
CA SER A 21 11.29 -2.73 17.12
C SER A 21 11.29 -2.35 15.64
N ARG A 22 12.19 -1.45 15.22
CA ARG A 22 12.38 -1.11 13.81
C ARG A 22 12.93 -2.28 13.02
N ALA A 23 13.92 -3.00 13.55
CA ALA A 23 14.47 -4.19 12.90
C ALA A 23 13.39 -5.27 12.71
N THR A 24 12.62 -5.57 13.76
CA THR A 24 11.50 -6.52 13.68
C THR A 24 10.45 -6.09 12.66
N TYR A 25 10.08 -4.80 12.63
CA TYR A 25 9.14 -4.28 11.64
C TYR A 25 9.66 -4.44 10.20
N LEU A 26 10.92 -4.09 9.96
CA LEU A 26 11.53 -4.21 8.62
C LEU A 26 11.59 -5.67 8.16
N GLN A 27 11.91 -6.60 9.07
CA GLN A 27 11.85 -8.04 8.76
C GLN A 27 10.45 -8.48 8.34
N GLN A 28 9.40 -8.04 9.04
CA GLN A 28 8.02 -8.36 8.66
C GLN A 28 7.65 -7.80 7.28
N VAL A 29 8.13 -6.60 6.95
CA VAL A 29 7.93 -5.99 5.62
C VAL A 29 8.63 -6.82 4.54
N GLU A 30 9.86 -7.24 4.77
CA GLU A 30 10.63 -8.11 3.86
C GLU A 30 9.91 -9.45 3.62
N GLU A 31 9.49 -10.11 4.71
CA GLU A 31 8.74 -11.37 4.66
C GLU A 31 7.40 -11.22 3.94
N ALA A 32 6.72 -10.08 4.12
CA ALA A 32 5.47 -9.80 3.43
C ALA A 32 5.69 -9.54 1.93
N ALA A 33 6.74 -8.81 1.57
CA ALA A 33 7.10 -8.53 0.18
C ALA A 33 7.48 -9.80 -0.60
N ALA A 34 8.08 -10.78 0.06
CA ALA A 34 8.43 -12.07 -0.55
C ALA A 34 7.24 -13.03 -0.74
N ARG A 35 6.04 -12.72 -0.22
CA ARG A 35 4.86 -13.59 -0.37
C ARG A 35 4.26 -13.44 -1.76
N LYS A 36 3.79 -14.57 -2.32
CA LYS A 36 2.93 -14.54 -3.51
C LYS A 36 1.72 -13.62 -3.28
N PRO A 37 1.24 -12.91 -4.32
CA PRO A 37 0.10 -12.01 -4.22
C PRO A 37 -1.10 -12.66 -3.53
N GLY A 38 -1.81 -11.90 -2.68
CA GLY A 38 -2.97 -12.42 -1.95
C GLY A 38 -4.03 -13.03 -2.87
N ALA A 39 -4.22 -12.47 -4.06
CA ALA A 39 -5.16 -12.98 -5.05
C ALA A 39 -4.81 -14.38 -5.61
N ASP A 40 -3.56 -14.83 -5.48
CA ASP A 40 -3.12 -16.18 -5.87
C ASP A 40 -3.17 -17.17 -4.69
N ARG A 41 -3.44 -16.68 -3.47
CA ARG A 41 -3.43 -17.48 -2.24
C ARG A 41 -4.79 -17.57 -1.54
N LEU A 42 -5.76 -16.76 -1.95
CA LEU A 42 -7.08 -16.66 -1.34
C LEU A 42 -8.09 -17.54 -2.08
N GLY A 43 -9.07 -18.09 -1.35
CA GLY A 43 -10.19 -18.82 -1.95
C GLY A 43 -11.07 -17.91 -2.82
N CYS A 44 -11.79 -18.51 -3.76
CA CYS A 44 -12.56 -17.81 -4.80
C CYS A 44 -13.53 -16.74 -4.24
N ALA A 45 -14.16 -17.02 -3.10
CA ALA A 45 -15.07 -16.08 -2.44
C ALA A 45 -14.36 -14.79 -1.96
N ASN A 46 -13.16 -14.92 -1.39
CA ASN A 46 -12.37 -13.79 -0.92
C ASN A 46 -11.84 -12.94 -2.09
N VAL A 47 -11.46 -13.60 -3.19
CA VAL A 47 -11.04 -12.92 -4.43
C VAL A 47 -12.22 -12.17 -5.06
N ALA A 48 -13.40 -12.79 -5.12
CA ALA A 48 -14.61 -12.16 -5.64
C ALA A 48 -14.99 -10.92 -4.83
N HIS A 49 -14.92 -11.00 -3.50
CA HIS A 49 -15.21 -9.87 -2.62
C HIS A 49 -14.21 -8.72 -2.81
N ALA A 50 -12.91 -9.02 -2.87
CA ALA A 50 -11.86 -8.02 -3.06
C ALA A 50 -12.02 -7.21 -4.36
N PHE A 51 -12.53 -7.84 -5.42
CA PHE A 51 -12.66 -7.20 -6.73
C PHE A 51 -14.04 -6.61 -6.99
N ALA A 52 -15.08 -6.98 -6.24
CA ALA A 52 -16.47 -6.64 -6.57
C ALA A 52 -16.68 -5.15 -6.88
N ALA A 53 -16.20 -4.27 -5.99
CA ALA A 53 -16.36 -2.82 -6.07
C ALA A 53 -15.27 -2.09 -6.89
N MET A 54 -14.30 -2.82 -7.45
CA MET A 54 -13.25 -2.19 -8.26
C MET A 54 -13.83 -1.63 -9.58
N PRO A 55 -13.38 -0.44 -10.02
CA PRO A 55 -13.65 0.07 -11.36
C PRO A 55 -13.23 -0.95 -12.44
N PRO A 56 -13.88 -0.98 -13.62
CA PRO A 56 -13.59 -1.99 -14.65
C PRO A 56 -12.12 -2.08 -15.08
N ALA A 57 -11.45 -0.94 -15.23
CA ALA A 57 -10.03 -0.89 -15.60
C ALA A 57 -9.12 -1.48 -14.50
N ASP A 58 -9.34 -1.06 -13.25
CA ASP A 58 -8.59 -1.55 -12.09
C ASP A 58 -8.84 -3.06 -11.89
N LYS A 59 -10.10 -3.51 -12.04
CA LYS A 59 -10.49 -4.93 -11.97
C LYS A 59 -9.79 -5.79 -13.03
N SER A 60 -9.68 -5.29 -14.26
CA SER A 60 -9.00 -6.02 -15.35
C SER A 60 -7.50 -6.23 -15.07
N LYS A 61 -6.82 -5.18 -14.58
CA LYS A 61 -5.41 -5.25 -14.15
C LYS A 61 -5.22 -6.15 -12.94
N ALA A 62 -6.04 -5.96 -11.90
CA ALA A 62 -5.95 -6.66 -10.63
C ALA A 62 -6.34 -8.14 -10.72
N SER A 63 -7.22 -8.53 -11.64
CA SER A 63 -7.62 -9.94 -11.85
C SER A 63 -6.65 -10.72 -12.74
N GLY A 64 -5.84 -10.03 -13.55
CA GLY A 64 -5.04 -10.66 -14.60
C GLY A 64 -5.87 -11.19 -15.76
N LEU A 65 -7.16 -10.86 -15.86
CA LEU A 65 -8.02 -11.24 -17.02
C LEU A 65 -7.47 -10.68 -18.34
N ALA A 66 -6.72 -9.57 -18.31
CA ALA A 66 -6.01 -9.04 -19.46
C ALA A 66 -4.80 -9.90 -19.90
N ALA A 67 -4.37 -10.87 -19.10
CA ALA A 67 -3.23 -11.76 -19.37
C ALA A 67 -3.64 -13.10 -20.02
N ILE A 68 -4.88 -13.24 -20.52
CA ILE A 68 -5.26 -14.38 -21.36
C ILE A 68 -4.35 -14.36 -22.61
N PRO A 69 -3.57 -15.42 -22.87
CA PRO A 69 -2.40 -15.37 -23.72
C PRO A 69 -2.78 -15.34 -25.20
N VAL A 70 -3.00 -14.14 -25.72
CA VAL A 70 -2.86 -13.86 -27.15
C VAL A 70 -1.97 -12.62 -27.37
N VAL A 71 -1.89 -11.63 -26.45
CA VAL A 71 -1.10 -10.40 -26.70
C VAL A 71 -0.54 -9.65 -25.46
N SER A 72 -0.50 -10.19 -24.23
CA SER A 72 -0.04 -9.40 -23.07
C SER A 72 1.13 -10.03 -22.32
N ALA A 73 2.30 -9.41 -22.43
CA ALA A 73 3.50 -9.69 -21.61
C ALA A 73 3.51 -8.90 -20.29
N THR A 74 2.36 -8.37 -19.87
CA THR A 74 2.27 -7.47 -18.72
C THR A 74 1.99 -8.28 -17.45
N GLU A 75 2.89 -8.20 -16.48
CA GLU A 75 2.67 -8.80 -15.16
C GLU A 75 1.42 -8.22 -14.50
N ARG A 76 0.74 -9.05 -13.68
CA ARG A 76 -0.45 -8.67 -12.92
C ARG A 76 -0.11 -7.51 -11.99
N ALA A 77 -0.86 -6.41 -12.09
CA ALA A 77 -0.62 -5.22 -11.26
C ALA A 77 -0.76 -5.52 -9.76
N PRO A 78 0.04 -4.88 -8.89
CA PRO A 78 -0.05 -5.07 -7.44
C PRO A 78 -1.34 -4.46 -6.88
N ASN A 79 -2.00 -5.18 -5.97
CA ASN A 79 -3.12 -4.63 -5.21
C ASN A 79 -2.60 -3.86 -3.99
N ILE A 80 -2.88 -2.56 -3.91
CA ILE A 80 -2.46 -1.69 -2.80
C ILE A 80 -3.64 -1.41 -1.86
N GLY A 81 -3.50 -1.78 -0.58
CA GLY A 81 -4.46 -1.43 0.46
C GLY A 81 -4.16 -0.04 1.03
N VAL A 82 -5.13 0.87 0.96
CA VAL A 82 -5.04 2.22 1.57
C VAL A 82 -5.82 2.22 2.87
N VAL A 83 -5.12 2.28 4.01
CA VAL A 83 -5.73 2.42 5.34
C VAL A 83 -5.73 3.90 5.72
N THR A 84 -6.91 4.49 5.91
CA THR A 84 -7.07 5.89 6.28
C THR A 84 -7.54 6.03 7.73
N ALA A 85 -7.06 7.05 8.43
CA ALA A 85 -7.54 7.45 9.75
C ALA A 85 -8.64 8.53 9.68
N TYR A 86 -9.17 8.80 8.48
CA TYR A 86 -10.24 9.80 8.30
C TYR A 86 -11.44 9.51 9.22
N ASN A 87 -11.93 10.56 9.85
CA ASN A 87 -13.08 10.54 10.73
C ASN A 87 -13.66 11.95 10.80
N ASP A 88 -14.98 12.08 10.63
CA ASP A 88 -15.68 13.37 10.58
C ASP A 88 -15.68 14.12 11.93
N LEU A 89 -15.49 13.42 13.05
CA LEU A 89 -15.56 14.02 14.39
C LEU A 89 -14.29 14.80 14.81
N LEU A 90 -13.14 14.53 14.18
CA LEU A 90 -11.85 15.11 14.58
C LEU A 90 -11.33 16.01 13.46
N SER A 91 -11.35 17.33 13.68
CA SER A 91 -10.93 18.31 12.68
C SER A 91 -9.50 18.10 12.16
N ALA A 92 -8.60 17.58 13.00
CA ALA A 92 -7.23 17.25 12.63
C ALA A 92 -7.14 16.18 11.52
N HIS A 93 -8.20 15.39 11.30
CA HIS A 93 -8.23 14.32 10.30
C HIS A 93 -8.90 14.76 8.99
N ALA A 94 -9.46 15.98 8.92
CA ALA A 94 -10.04 16.51 7.69
C ALA A 94 -9.11 16.40 6.46
N PRO A 95 -7.77 16.59 6.57
CA PRO A 95 -6.87 16.39 5.44
C PRO A 95 -6.91 14.97 4.86
N PHE A 96 -7.30 13.96 5.64
CA PHE A 96 -7.34 12.56 5.20
C PHE A 96 -8.61 12.20 4.41
N GLN A 97 -9.57 13.11 4.25
CA GLN A 97 -10.81 12.85 3.52
C GLN A 97 -10.54 12.50 2.04
N HIS A 98 -9.75 13.34 1.37
CA HIS A 98 -9.46 13.21 -0.07
C HIS A 98 -8.05 12.70 -0.35
N TYR A 99 -7.20 12.60 0.67
CA TYR A 99 -5.84 12.09 0.51
C TYR A 99 -5.76 10.67 -0.08
N PRO A 100 -6.68 9.73 0.24
CA PRO A 100 -6.71 8.42 -0.42
C PRO A 100 -6.82 8.50 -1.94
N ASP A 101 -7.50 9.50 -2.49
CA ASP A 101 -7.66 9.64 -3.93
C ASP A 101 -6.36 10.07 -4.61
N VAL A 102 -5.61 10.99 -3.97
CA VAL A 102 -4.26 11.38 -4.41
C VAL A 102 -3.32 10.17 -4.43
N VAL A 103 -3.38 9.33 -3.39
CA VAL A 103 -2.55 8.11 -3.30
C VAL A 103 -2.93 7.11 -4.40
N LYS A 104 -4.21 6.89 -4.66
CA LYS A 104 -4.68 6.00 -5.74
C LYS A 104 -4.22 6.49 -7.12
N ASP A 105 -4.33 7.79 -7.38
CA ASP A 105 -3.95 8.35 -8.66
C ASP A 105 -2.45 8.25 -8.90
N GLU A 106 -1.64 8.49 -7.87
CA GLU A 106 -0.20 8.31 -7.99
C GLU A 106 0.15 6.83 -8.20
N ALA A 107 -0.44 5.91 -7.43
CA ALA A 107 -0.24 4.48 -7.60
C ALA A 107 -0.54 4.01 -9.03
N ARG A 108 -1.63 4.49 -9.64
CA ARG A 108 -2.00 4.19 -11.03
C ARG A 108 -0.96 4.64 -12.04
N LYS A 109 -0.31 5.80 -11.84
CA LYS A 109 0.76 6.30 -12.71
C LYS A 109 1.99 5.37 -12.69
N TRP A 110 2.21 4.69 -11.58
CA TRP A 110 3.30 3.73 -11.39
C TRP A 110 2.91 2.27 -11.70
N GLY A 111 1.75 2.06 -12.33
CA GLY A 111 1.34 0.75 -12.84
C GLY A 111 0.57 -0.13 -11.86
N ALA A 112 0.14 0.41 -10.72
CA ALA A 112 -0.88 -0.24 -9.89
C ALA A 112 -2.30 -0.14 -10.51
#